data_AF-A0A1Q3VXV6-F1
#
_entry.id   AF-A0A1Q3VXV6-F1
#
_cell.length_a   1.000
_cell.length_b   1.000
_cell.length_c   1.000
_cell.angle_alpha   90.00
_cell.angle_beta   90.00
_cell.angle_gamma   90.00
#
_symmetry.space_group_name_H-M   'P 1'
#
loop_
_entity.id
_entity.type
_entity.pdbx_description
1 polymer ?
#
loop_
_entity_poly.entity_id
_entity_poly.type
_entity_poly.pdbx_seq_one_letter_code
_entity_poly.pdbx_strand_id
1 'polypeptide(L)' 'MNEPIAADVEWDAGDLGCGPLLLDLRNRLRTMPGRVLKLISADPGSPEDLPVWCRLSRNELLHHDPQTKSFWIRSRLDWS' A
#
# COMPACT_ATOMS: atom_id res chain seq x y z
N MET A 1 -21.24 9.34 2.87
CA MET A 1 -19.98 10.10 2.94
C MET A 1 -18.94 9.13 3.44
N ASN A 2 -17.99 8.70 2.59
CA ASN A 2 -16.87 7.87 3.07
C ASN A 2 -15.98 8.77 3.92
N GLU A 3 -15.77 8.43 5.18
CA GLU A 3 -14.77 9.09 6.00
C GLU A 3 -13.39 8.86 5.36
N PRO A 4 -12.51 9.87 5.30
CA PRO A 4 -11.16 9.68 4.79
C PRO A 4 -10.45 8.66 5.68
N ILE A 5 -9.93 7.58 5.09
CA ILE A 5 -9.11 6.64 5.84
C ILE A 5 -7.86 7.39 6.31
N ALA A 6 -7.72 7.53 7.63
CA ALA A 6 -6.55 8.13 8.22
C ALA A 6 -5.33 7.26 7.91
N ALA A 7 -4.30 7.88 7.32
CA ALA A 7 -3.00 7.25 7.11
C ALA A 7 -2.04 7.71 8.19
N ASP A 8 -1.28 6.77 8.78
CA ASP A 8 -0.19 7.08 9.70
C ASP A 8 1.03 7.64 8.96
N VAL A 9 1.24 7.17 7.74
CA VAL A 9 2.38 7.50 6.88
C VAL A 9 1.88 7.65 5.45
N GLU A 10 2.41 8.62 4.72
CA GLU A 10 2.19 8.78 3.28
C GLU A 10 3.51 8.56 2.53
N TRP A 11 3.44 7.88 1.39
CA TRP A 11 4.57 7.64 0.51
C TRP A 11 4.15 7.73 -0.96
N ASP A 12 4.78 8.64 -1.69
CA ASP A 12 4.74 8.70 -3.14
C ASP A 12 5.87 7.85 -3.74
N ALA A 13 5.50 6.79 -4.44
CA ALA A 13 6.41 5.89 -5.11
C ALA A 13 6.70 6.30 -6.57
N GLY A 14 6.06 7.36 -7.08
CA GLY A 14 6.28 7.84 -8.45
C GLY A 14 6.07 6.75 -9.49
N ASP A 15 7.01 6.64 -10.42
CA ASP A 15 7.04 5.69 -11.54
C ASP A 15 7.82 4.40 -11.23
N LEU A 16 8.05 4.08 -9.94
CA LEU A 16 8.63 2.80 -9.54
C LEU A 16 7.83 1.64 -10.14
N GLY A 17 8.50 0.84 -10.98
CA GLY A 17 7.88 -0.34 -11.58
C GLY A 17 7.50 -1.40 -10.54
N CYS A 18 6.60 -2.32 -10.92
CA CYS A 18 5.98 -3.30 -10.05
C CYS A 18 6.96 -4.06 -9.11
N GLY A 19 8.09 -4.56 -9.62
CA GLY A 19 9.06 -5.32 -8.80
C GLY A 19 9.68 -4.48 -7.65
N PRO A 20 10.42 -3.40 -7.96
CA PRO A 20 10.98 -2.49 -6.97
C PRO A 20 9.92 -1.90 -6.02
N LEU A 21 8.74 -1.54 -6.55
CA LEU A 21 7.63 -1.00 -5.76
C LEU A 21 7.24 -1.94 -4.61
N LEU A 22 7.01 -3.23 -4.92
CA LEU A 22 6.58 -4.21 -3.93
C LEU A 22 7.66 -4.51 -2.89
N LEU A 23 8.93 -4.46 -3.27
CA LEU A 23 10.05 -4.64 -2.34
C LEU A 23 10.15 -3.49 -1.33
N ASP A 24 10.07 -2.25 -1.81
CA ASP A 24 10.13 -1.07 -0.97
C ASP A 24 8.89 -0.93 -0.08
N LEU A 25 7.72 -1.25 -0.64
CA LEU A 25 6.47 -1.35 0.11
C LEU A 25 6.61 -2.34 1.27
N ARG A 26 7.13 -3.55 1.01
CA ARG A 26 7.37 -4.56 2.06
C ARG A 26 8.29 -4.03 3.14
N ASN A 27 9.40 -3.40 2.75
CA ASN A 27 10.38 -2.88 3.70
C ASN A 27 9.79 -1.82 4.62
N ARG A 28 8.95 -0.93 4.08
CA ARG A 28 8.24 0.10 4.84
C ARG A 28 7.21 -0.51 5.77
N LEU A 29 6.33 -1.39 5.30
CA LEU A 29 5.29 -1.98 6.15
C LEU A 29 5.89 -2.78 7.32
N ARG A 30 7.03 -3.45 7.11
CA ARG A 30 7.75 -4.18 8.17
C ARG A 30 8.18 -3.29 9.35
N THR A 31 8.44 -2.01 9.14
CA THR A 31 8.83 -1.09 10.22
C THR A 31 7.64 -0.45 10.92
N MET A 32 6.41 -0.72 10.46
CA MET A 32 5.18 -0.12 11.00
C MET A 32 4.02 -1.12 11.19
N PRO A 33 4.21 -2.22 11.95
CA PRO A 33 3.16 -3.22 12.16
C PRO A 33 1.85 -2.60 12.67
N GLY A 34 0.72 -2.97 12.07
CA GLY A 34 -0.61 -2.48 12.44
C GLY A 34 -0.99 -1.07 11.96
N ARG A 35 -0.02 -0.29 11.46
CA ARG A 35 -0.24 1.08 10.98
C ARG A 35 -0.69 1.10 9.53
N VAL A 36 -1.32 2.21 9.12
CA VAL A 36 -1.83 2.41 7.76
C VAL A 36 -0.86 3.29 6.95
N LEU A 37 -0.39 2.76 5.82
CA LEU A 37 0.38 3.49 4.83
C LEU A 37 -0.54 3.93 3.68
N LYS A 38 -0.51 5.21 3.33
CA LYS A 38 -1.04 5.70 2.05
C LYS A 38 0.08 5.68 1.01
N LEU A 39 -0.05 4.82 0.00
CA LEU A 39 0.84 4.70 -1.14
C LEU A 39 0.24 5.42 -2.35
N ILE A 40 1.00 6.29 -3.00
CA ILE A 40 0.67 6.85 -4.32
C ILE A 40 1.56 6.15 -5.34
N SER A 41 0.97 5.51 -6.35
CA SER A 41 1.71 4.77 -7.38
C SER A 41 1.27 5.20 -8.78
N ALA A 42 2.20 5.64 -9.62
CA ALA A 42 1.91 5.98 -11.02
C ALA A 42 1.91 4.74 -11.94
N ASP A 43 2.36 3.58 -11.44
CA ASP A 43 2.42 2.33 -12.19
C ASP A 43 1.01 1.82 -12.56
N PRO A 44 0.71 1.60 -13.86
CA PRO A 44 -0.61 1.14 -14.30
C PRO A 44 -0.94 -0.29 -13.85
N GLY A 45 0.06 -1.10 -13.46
CA GLY A 45 -0.16 -2.45 -12.93
C GLY A 45 -0.62 -2.48 -11.46
N SER A 46 -0.32 -1.42 -10.70
CA SER A 46 -0.60 -1.34 -9.26
C SER A 46 -2.06 -1.63 -8.85
N PRO A 47 -3.10 -1.18 -9.59
CA PRO A 47 -4.50 -1.53 -9.29
C PRO A 47 -4.80 -3.03 -9.32
N GLU A 48 -4.09 -3.82 -10.15
CA GLU A 48 -4.27 -5.26 -10.25
C GLU A 48 -3.32 -6.01 -9.29
N ASP A 49 -2.08 -5.53 -9.17
CA ASP A 49 -1.03 -6.19 -8.40
C ASP A 49 -1.18 -5.99 -6.89
N LEU A 50 -1.49 -4.77 -6.42
CA LEU A 50 -1.53 -4.46 -4.99
C LEU A 50 -2.59 -5.26 -4.22
N PRO A 51 -3.83 -5.47 -4.70
CA PRO A 51 -4.81 -6.30 -4.01
C PRO A 51 -4.33 -7.75 -3.84
N VAL A 52 -3.76 -8.33 -4.91
CA VAL A 52 -3.23 -9.71 -4.88
C VAL A 52 -2.04 -9.81 -3.93
N TRP A 53 -1.12 -8.86 -4.02
CA TRP A 53 0.06 -8.80 -3.16
C TRP A 53 -0.30 -8.61 -1.69
N CYS A 54 -1.27 -7.75 -1.36
CA CYS A 54 -1.74 -7.56 0.01
C CYS A 54 -2.25 -8.88 0.60
N ARG A 55 -3.10 -9.59 -0.15
CA ARG A 55 -3.61 -10.91 0.24
C ARG A 55 -2.48 -11.93 0.45
N LEU A 56 -1.51 -12.03 -0.47
CA LEU A 56 -0.39 -12.98 -0.36
C LEU A 56 0.55 -12.65 0.80
N SER A 57 0.78 -11.36 1.05
CA SER A 57 1.64 -10.87 2.13
C SER A 57 0.95 -10.82 3.49
N ARG A 58 -0.37 -11.08 3.54
CA ARG A 58 -1.26 -10.93 4.71
C ARG A 58 -1.40 -9.49 5.20
N ASN A 59 -1.11 -8.50 4.34
CA ASN A 59 -1.46 -7.11 4.59
C ASN A 59 -2.88 -6.84 4.10
N GLU A 60 -3.50 -5.77 4.60
CA GLU A 60 -4.89 -5.44 4.28
C GLU A 60 -4.96 -4.19 3.41
N LEU A 61 -5.49 -4.30 2.19
CA LEU A 61 -5.83 -3.14 1.38
C LEU A 61 -7.17 -2.58 1.85
N LEU A 62 -7.13 -1.45 2.54
CA LEU A 62 -8.31 -0.79 3.13
C LEU A 62 -9.10 0.02 2.09
N HIS A 63 -8.38 0.69 1.19
CA HIS A 63 -8.99 1.54 0.17
C HIS A 63 -8.07 1.74 -1.02
N HIS A 64 -8.68 2.00 -2.17
CA HIS A 64 -8.02 2.42 -3.40
C HIS A 64 -8.85 3.55 -4.01
N ASP A 65 -8.18 4.66 -4.30
CA ASP A 65 -8.75 5.79 -5.03
C ASP A 65 -8.02 5.93 -6.39
N PRO A 66 -8.67 5.53 -7.50
CA PRO A 66 -8.11 5.64 -8.84
C PRO A 66 -7.85 7.08 -9.31
N GLN A 67 -8.58 8.07 -8.79
CA GLN A 67 -8.42 9.46 -9.22
C GLN A 67 -7.11 10.05 -8.75
N THR A 68 -6.72 9.71 -7.52
CA THR A 68 -5.46 10.14 -6.89
C THR A 68 -4.37 9.08 -6.96
N LYS A 69 -4.64 7.93 -7.62
CA LYS A 69 -3.76 6.75 -7.69
C LYS A 69 -3.24 6.31 -6.32
N SER A 70 -4.09 6.44 -5.31
CA SER A 70 -3.73 6.24 -3.90
C SER A 70 -4.29 4.93 -3.35
N PHE A 71 -3.51 4.26 -2.50
CA PHE A 71 -3.84 2.99 -1.86
C PHE A 71 -3.58 3.09 -0.37
N TRP A 72 -4.53 2.66 0.46
CA TRP A 72 -4.38 2.61 1.91
C TRP A 72 -4.17 1.17 2.33
N ILE A 73 -2.97 0.86 2.83
CA ILE A 73 -2.56 -0.49 3.17
C ILE A 73 -2.26 -0.55 4.66
N ARG A 74 -2.98 -1.40 5.40
CA ARG A 74 -2.65 -1.73 6.79
C ARG A 74 -1.56 -2.78 6.80
N SER A 75 -0.46 -2.46 7.47
CA SER A 75 0.56 -3.47 7.75
C SER A 75 -0.02 -4.55 8.66
N ARG A 76 0.27 -5.82 8.34
CA ARG A 76 0.09 -6.93 9.27
C ARG A 76 0.83 -6.68 10.58
N LEU A 77 0.36 -7.33 11.65
CA LEU A 77 0.94 -7.23 12.99
C LEU A 77 2.17 -8.15 13.14
N ASP A 78 2.18 -9.28 12.45
CA ASP A 78 3.17 -10.34 12.55
C ASP A 78 4.17 -10.30 11.39
N TRP A 79 5.36 -9.74 11.63
CA TRP A 79 6.49 -9.77 10.68
C TRP A 79 7.57 -10.79 11.02
N SER A 80 7.25 -11.76 11.89
CA SER A 80 8.14 -12.85 12.33
C SER A 80 8.72 -13.67 11.18
#